data_AF-A0A0B1S4K6-F1
#
_entry.id   AF-A0A0B1S4K6-F1
#
_cell.length_a   1.000
_cell.length_b   1.000
_cell.length_c   1.000
_cell.angle_alpha   90.00
_cell.angle_beta   90.00
_cell.angle_gamma   90.00
#
_symmetry.space_group_name_H-M   'P 1'
#
loop_
_entity.id
_entity.type
_entity.pdbx_description
1 polymer ?
#
loop_
_entity_poly.entity_id
_entity_poly.type
_entity_poly.pdbx_seq_one_letter_code
_entity_poly.pdbx_strand_id
1 'polypeptide(L)'
;MKHHVDVHIGDCAAEEVRIARLTGLNPMLAVREFMYDRRIALIGRHALDPRGYFAKGLGNMRFFGTGGRIKDFTLYNNPETRIAGQPAVNGVGSARGLALVHQLAMDGTLLSSELKQKISQPLYVDEHDYSIGEVQSKGYGFMYTRSPTGSWQIGHMGVGGQIVRFDPENDLVLCYLTNAFKAGTGEHVFTYNRLQRKVYDITYNLLWE
;
A
#
# COMPACT_ATOMS: atom_id res chain seq x y z
N MET A 1 10.94 14.42 -17.90
CA MET A 1 11.32 13.45 -16.84
C MET A 1 11.98 12.25 -17.53
N LYS A 2 13.20 11.85 -17.14
CA LYS A 2 14.08 10.91 -17.88
C LYS A 2 13.49 9.51 -18.13
N HIS A 3 12.51 9.08 -17.34
CA HIS A 3 11.97 7.71 -17.36
C HIS A 3 10.45 7.62 -17.60
N HIS A 4 9.77 8.75 -17.89
CA HIS A 4 8.33 8.81 -18.20
C HIS A 4 7.43 7.96 -17.29
N VAL A 5 7.60 8.10 -15.96
CA VAL A 5 6.78 7.40 -14.97
C VAL A 5 5.53 8.22 -14.63
N ASP A 6 4.36 7.59 -14.70
CA ASP A 6 3.07 8.19 -14.34
C ASP A 6 2.82 8.04 -12.83
N VAL A 7 3.65 8.73 -12.05
CA VAL A 7 3.61 8.79 -10.57
C VAL A 7 3.92 10.22 -10.15
N HIS A 8 3.02 10.80 -9.37
CA HIS A 8 3.00 12.21 -8.99
C HIS A 8 2.79 12.32 -7.48
N ILE A 9 3.52 13.22 -6.84
CA ILE A 9 3.29 13.62 -5.45
C ILE A 9 3.14 15.13 -5.48
N GLY A 10 1.90 15.60 -5.46
CA GLY A 10 1.60 16.97 -5.89
C GLY A 10 1.75 17.13 -7.42
N ASP A 11 1.55 18.36 -7.89
CA ASP A 11 1.74 18.75 -9.29
C ASP A 11 1.08 17.84 -10.36
N CYS A 12 -0.11 17.32 -10.05
CA CYS A 12 -0.86 16.41 -10.92
C CYS A 12 -2.02 17.10 -11.68
N ALA A 13 -2.01 18.43 -11.79
CA ALA A 13 -3.11 19.20 -12.35
C ALA A 13 -3.44 18.80 -13.80
N ALA A 14 -2.43 18.47 -14.60
CA ALA A 14 -2.60 18.00 -15.98
C ALA A 14 -3.28 16.62 -16.05
N GLU A 15 -3.18 15.83 -14.97
CA GLU A 15 -3.63 14.45 -14.94
C GLU A 15 -5.01 14.27 -14.32
N GLU A 16 -5.59 15.33 -13.78
CA GLU A 16 -6.88 15.36 -13.08
C GLU A 16 -8.01 14.61 -13.80
N VAL A 17 -8.09 14.75 -15.12
CA VAL A 17 -9.10 14.08 -15.95
C VAL A 17 -8.92 12.56 -16.05
N ARG A 18 -7.70 12.06 -15.78
CA ARG A 18 -7.34 10.64 -15.80
C ARG A 18 -7.41 10.00 -14.40
N ILE A 19 -7.52 10.78 -13.33
CA ILE A 19 -7.50 10.28 -11.96
C ILE A 19 -8.85 9.61 -11.63
N ALA A 20 -8.80 8.32 -11.34
CA ALA A 20 -9.96 7.59 -10.85
C ALA A 20 -10.35 8.09 -9.44
N ARG A 21 -11.61 8.47 -9.27
CA ARG A 21 -12.12 8.94 -7.96
C ARG A 21 -12.25 7.78 -6.99
N LEU A 22 -11.72 7.97 -5.78
CA LEU A 22 -11.90 7.07 -4.65
C LEU A 22 -13.38 7.01 -4.28
N THR A 23 -13.91 5.81 -4.09
CA THR A 23 -15.23 5.57 -3.52
C THR A 23 -15.09 5.18 -2.05
N GLY A 24 -16.06 5.51 -1.22
CA GLY A 24 -16.11 5.06 0.17
C GLY A 24 -16.21 3.54 0.32
N LEU A 25 -16.17 3.06 1.57
CA LEU A 25 -16.25 1.64 1.88
C LEU A 25 -17.58 1.04 1.41
N ASN A 26 -17.51 0.03 0.54
CA ASN A 26 -18.67 -0.74 0.12
C ASN A 26 -18.94 -1.90 1.13
N PRO A 27 -20.15 -1.99 1.74
CA PRO A 27 -20.45 -3.02 2.74
C PRO A 27 -20.27 -4.46 2.25
N MET A 28 -20.67 -4.76 1.01
CA MET A 28 -20.53 -6.10 0.44
C MET A 28 -19.07 -6.47 0.22
N LEU A 29 -18.25 -5.52 -0.22
CA LEU A 29 -16.81 -5.73 -0.31
C LEU A 29 -16.20 -5.92 1.09
N ALA A 30 -16.62 -5.13 2.07
CA ALA A 30 -16.16 -5.26 3.46
C ALA A 30 -16.47 -6.65 4.04
N VAL A 31 -17.69 -7.17 3.82
CA VAL A 31 -18.06 -8.54 4.24
C VAL A 31 -17.17 -9.57 3.57
N ARG A 32 -16.88 -9.42 2.27
CA ARG A 32 -15.97 -10.34 1.56
C ARG A 32 -14.55 -10.31 2.16
N GLU A 33 -14.00 -9.12 2.42
CA GLU A 33 -12.68 -9.01 3.04
C GLU A 33 -12.68 -9.66 4.45
N PHE A 34 -13.74 -9.48 5.23
CA PHE A 34 -13.87 -10.10 6.55
C PHE A 34 -13.97 -11.63 6.48
N MET A 35 -14.72 -12.16 5.52
CA MET A 35 -14.82 -13.60 5.30
C MET A 35 -13.50 -14.21 4.82
N TYR A 36 -12.69 -13.45 4.08
CA TYR A 36 -11.36 -13.86 3.67
C TYR A 36 -10.38 -13.89 4.84
N ASP A 37 -10.34 -12.82 5.65
CA ASP A 37 -9.47 -12.76 6.82
C ASP A 37 -10.14 -12.04 7.99
N ARG A 38 -10.53 -12.82 9.00
CA ARG A 38 -11.22 -12.31 10.19
C ARG A 38 -10.34 -11.41 11.06
N ARG A 39 -9.01 -11.44 10.89
CA ARG A 39 -8.07 -10.56 11.61
C ARG A 39 -8.31 -9.09 11.31
N ILE A 40 -8.96 -8.76 10.19
CA ILE A 40 -9.30 -7.36 9.87
C ILE A 40 -10.21 -6.72 10.93
N ALA A 41 -10.99 -7.52 11.67
CA ALA A 41 -11.80 -6.99 12.77
C ALA A 41 -10.95 -6.59 13.98
N LEU A 42 -9.83 -7.27 14.24
CA LEU A 42 -8.88 -6.88 15.29
C LEU A 42 -8.16 -5.59 14.90
N ILE A 43 -7.65 -5.53 13.66
CA ILE A 43 -7.02 -4.31 13.10
C ILE A 43 -8.03 -3.16 13.11
N GLY A 44 -9.26 -3.40 12.65
CA GLY A 44 -10.33 -2.40 12.66
C GLY A 44 -10.68 -1.92 14.06
N ARG A 45 -10.76 -2.82 15.04
CA ARG A 45 -10.97 -2.46 16.46
C ARG A 45 -9.83 -1.58 16.97
N HIS A 46 -8.59 -1.89 16.63
CA HIS A 46 -7.41 -1.12 17.06
C HIS A 46 -7.35 0.26 16.40
N ALA A 47 -7.60 0.32 15.09
CA ALA A 47 -7.68 1.57 14.32
C ALA A 47 -8.81 2.50 14.82
N LEU A 48 -9.91 1.92 15.32
CA LEU A 48 -11.04 2.64 15.89
C LEU A 48 -10.88 2.96 17.39
N ASP A 49 -9.82 2.49 18.08
CA ASP A 49 -9.59 2.87 19.48
C ASP A 49 -9.24 4.37 19.54
N PRO A 50 -10.06 5.22 20.17
CA PRO A 50 -9.81 6.66 20.25
C PRO A 50 -8.51 7.01 20.99
N ARG A 51 -7.93 6.07 21.74
CA ARG A 51 -6.66 6.24 22.46
C ARG A 51 -5.45 5.73 21.66
N GLY A 52 -5.69 4.99 20.57
CA GLY A 52 -4.66 4.41 19.71
C GLY A 52 -3.86 5.45 18.94
N TYR A 53 -2.65 5.07 18.49
CA TYR A 53 -1.79 5.97 17.73
C TYR A 53 -2.41 6.37 16.38
N PHE A 54 -3.16 5.47 15.74
CA PHE A 54 -3.86 5.79 14.49
C PHE A 54 -4.89 6.92 14.67
N ALA A 55 -5.72 6.84 15.71
CA ALA A 55 -6.69 7.90 16.03
C ALA A 55 -6.00 9.24 16.35
N LYS A 56 -4.85 9.22 17.05
CA LYS A 56 -4.04 10.43 17.29
C LYS A 56 -3.48 11.00 15.98
N GLY A 57 -3.00 10.14 15.07
CA GLY A 57 -2.52 10.53 13.74
C GLY A 57 -3.62 11.19 12.90
N LEU A 58 -4.80 10.57 12.83
CA LEU A 58 -5.96 11.17 12.16
C LEU A 58 -6.38 12.50 12.80
N GLY A 59 -6.29 12.59 14.13
CA GLY A 59 -6.57 13.81 14.89
C GLY A 59 -5.65 14.99 14.55
N ASN A 60 -4.43 14.74 14.06
CA ASN A 60 -3.52 15.79 13.61
C ASN A 60 -3.77 16.22 12.16
N MET A 61 -4.48 15.39 11.38
CA MET A 61 -4.86 15.70 10.00
C MET A 61 -6.19 16.47 9.88
N ARG A 62 -6.62 17.17 10.94
CA ARG A 62 -7.88 17.95 11.02
C ARG A 62 -8.04 19.02 9.92
N PHE A 63 -6.97 19.41 9.26
CA PHE A 63 -6.99 20.35 8.14
C PHE A 63 -7.44 19.70 6.81
N PHE A 64 -7.52 18.36 6.76
CA PHE A 64 -7.91 17.59 5.59
C PHE A 64 -9.24 16.88 5.88
N GLY A 65 -10.36 17.56 5.61
CA GLY A 65 -11.71 17.00 5.70
C GLY A 65 -12.69 17.87 6.49
N THR A 66 -13.92 17.99 5.98
CA THR A 66 -14.99 18.76 6.61
C THR A 66 -15.43 18.10 7.93
N GLY A 67 -15.29 18.80 9.07
CA GLY A 67 -15.84 18.34 10.35
C GLY A 67 -14.88 17.62 11.31
N GLY A 68 -13.55 17.74 11.13
CA GLY A 68 -12.58 17.38 12.17
C GLY A 68 -12.42 15.87 12.46
N ARG A 69 -12.92 15.01 11.58
CA ARG A 69 -12.62 13.57 11.57
C ARG A 69 -12.38 13.14 10.13
N ILE A 70 -11.24 12.52 9.85
CA ILE A 70 -11.06 11.69 8.64
C ILE A 70 -11.99 10.48 8.81
N LYS A 71 -13.26 10.68 8.46
CA LYS A 71 -14.23 9.60 8.29
C LYS A 71 -14.32 9.20 6.82
N ASP A 72 -13.81 10.04 5.94
CA ASP A 72 -14.00 9.88 4.51
C ASP A 72 -12.72 10.10 3.72
N PHE A 73 -12.14 8.99 3.24
CA PHE A 73 -10.99 9.01 2.36
C PHE A 73 -11.31 9.63 0.98
N THR A 74 -12.59 9.90 0.65
CA THR A 74 -12.90 10.69 -0.55
C THR A 74 -12.40 12.12 -0.48
N LEU A 75 -11.90 12.60 0.66
CA LEU A 75 -11.21 13.90 0.74
C LEU A 75 -10.07 13.99 -0.28
N TYR A 76 -9.37 12.87 -0.54
CA TYR A 76 -8.28 12.80 -1.52
C TYR A 76 -8.78 12.87 -2.96
N ASN A 77 -10.11 12.94 -3.19
CA ASN A 77 -10.68 13.31 -4.48
C ASN A 77 -10.59 14.82 -4.76
N ASN A 78 -10.37 15.68 -3.75
CA ASN A 78 -10.21 17.11 -3.93
C ASN A 78 -8.83 17.44 -4.55
N PRO A 79 -8.77 18.11 -5.72
CA PRO A 79 -7.52 18.55 -6.34
C PRO A 79 -6.66 19.42 -5.41
N GLU A 80 -7.26 20.28 -4.58
CA GLU A 80 -6.53 21.14 -3.64
C GLU A 80 -5.78 20.31 -2.59
N THR A 81 -6.38 19.18 -2.17
CA THR A 81 -5.67 18.25 -1.30
C THR A 81 -4.51 17.61 -2.05
N ARG A 82 -4.70 17.14 -3.29
CA ARG A 82 -3.65 16.55 -4.12
C ARG A 82 -2.44 17.48 -4.35
N ILE A 83 -2.69 18.75 -4.64
CA ILE A 83 -1.64 19.75 -4.88
C ILE A 83 -0.71 19.93 -3.67
N ALA A 84 -1.21 19.72 -2.44
CA ALA A 84 -0.39 19.80 -1.23
C ALA A 84 0.77 18.78 -1.20
N GLY A 85 0.73 17.74 -2.04
CA GLY A 85 1.89 16.87 -2.29
C GLY A 85 2.41 16.13 -1.06
N GLN A 86 1.52 15.71 -0.16
CA GLN A 86 1.89 14.98 1.06
C GLN A 86 2.43 13.58 0.74
N PRO A 87 3.74 13.32 0.89
CA PRO A 87 4.35 12.07 0.42
C PRO A 87 3.82 10.82 1.13
N ALA A 88 3.31 10.97 2.36
CA ALA A 88 2.82 9.87 3.17
C ALA A 88 1.46 9.31 2.72
N VAL A 89 0.62 10.11 2.05
CA VAL A 89 -0.81 9.75 1.85
C VAL A 89 -1.42 10.17 0.50
N ASN A 90 -0.72 11.01 -0.28
CA ASN A 90 -1.34 11.75 -1.37
C ASN A 90 -0.62 11.58 -2.72
N GLY A 91 0.10 10.47 -2.88
CA GLY A 91 0.66 10.09 -4.17
C GLY A 91 -0.44 9.64 -5.13
N VAL A 92 -0.33 10.03 -6.40
CA VAL A 92 -1.22 9.63 -7.48
C VAL A 92 -0.41 8.96 -8.57
N GLY A 93 -0.89 7.86 -9.12
CA GLY A 93 -0.24 7.24 -10.25
C GLY A 93 -1.03 6.06 -10.80
N SER A 94 -0.52 5.49 -11.87
CA SER A 94 -1.03 4.23 -12.41
C SER A 94 -0.29 3.04 -11.80
N ALA A 95 -0.93 1.87 -11.76
CA ALA A 95 -0.28 0.65 -11.27
C ALA A 95 0.97 0.32 -12.12
N ARG A 96 0.91 0.59 -13.43
CA ARG A 96 2.05 0.45 -14.35
C ARG A 96 3.18 1.42 -13.99
N GLY A 97 2.88 2.70 -13.79
CA GLY A 97 3.87 3.72 -13.44
C GLY A 97 4.54 3.41 -12.11
N LEU A 98 3.76 3.03 -11.09
CA LEU A 98 4.30 2.71 -9.77
C LEU A 98 5.13 1.42 -9.80
N ALA A 99 4.69 0.38 -10.52
CA ALA A 99 5.50 -0.83 -10.74
C ALA A 99 6.82 -0.49 -11.46
N LEU A 100 6.79 0.36 -12.49
CA LEU A 100 7.99 0.76 -13.23
C LEU A 100 8.98 1.51 -12.33
N VAL A 101 8.53 2.43 -11.47
CA VAL A 101 9.42 3.11 -10.51
C VAL A 101 10.12 2.10 -9.60
N HIS A 102 9.40 1.09 -9.10
CA HIS A 102 10.00 0.05 -8.25
C HIS A 102 10.95 -0.85 -9.03
N GLN A 103 10.64 -1.16 -10.29
CA GLN A 103 11.55 -1.90 -11.16
C GLN A 103 12.85 -1.12 -11.40
N LEU A 104 12.77 0.17 -11.72
CA LEU A 104 13.94 1.05 -11.91
C LEU A 104 14.75 1.24 -10.62
N ALA A 105 14.09 1.19 -9.46
CA ALA A 105 14.79 1.15 -8.18
C ALA A 105 15.61 -0.14 -8.03
N MET A 106 15.08 -1.27 -8.49
CA MET A 106 15.66 -2.58 -8.28
C MET A 106 16.68 -3.03 -9.32
N ASP A 107 16.51 -2.64 -10.58
CA ASP A 107 17.47 -2.95 -11.64
C ASP A 107 18.80 -2.19 -11.47
N GLY A 108 18.85 -1.21 -10.57
CA GLY A 108 20.02 -0.38 -10.29
C GLY A 108 19.99 1.00 -10.95
N THR A 109 18.91 1.33 -11.67
CA THR A 109 18.76 2.63 -12.34
C THR A 109 18.59 3.78 -11.34
N LEU A 110 17.81 3.58 -10.27
CA LEU A 110 17.58 4.60 -9.24
C LEU A 110 18.34 4.34 -7.93
N LEU A 111 18.53 3.09 -7.53
CA LEU A 111 19.23 2.73 -6.28
C LEU A 111 20.53 1.97 -6.57
N SER A 112 21.60 2.29 -5.84
CA SER A 112 22.88 1.58 -5.97
C SER A 112 22.80 0.15 -5.46
N SER A 113 23.69 -0.72 -5.94
CA SER A 113 23.76 -2.12 -5.49
C SER A 113 23.97 -2.25 -3.98
N GLU A 114 24.76 -1.36 -3.37
CA GLU A 114 25.00 -1.33 -1.93
C GLU A 114 23.70 -1.02 -1.17
N LEU A 115 22.92 -0.06 -1.66
CA LEU A 115 21.64 0.28 -1.04
C LEU A 115 20.62 -0.85 -1.22
N LYS A 116 20.59 -1.49 -2.39
CA LYS A 116 19.73 -2.67 -2.64
C LYS A 116 20.04 -3.81 -1.68
N GLN A 117 21.33 -4.11 -1.47
CA GLN A 117 21.74 -5.11 -0.49
C GLN A 117 21.32 -4.70 0.93
N LYS A 118 21.52 -3.43 1.30
CA LYS A 118 21.15 -2.92 2.62
C LYS A 118 19.65 -3.05 2.90
N ILE A 119 18.79 -2.75 1.92
CA ILE A 119 17.32 -2.81 2.11
C ILE A 119 16.73 -4.19 1.84
N SER A 120 17.54 -5.20 1.47
CA SER A 120 17.08 -6.53 1.08
C SER A 120 16.35 -7.30 2.19
N GLN A 121 16.55 -6.90 3.45
CA GLN A 121 15.93 -7.50 4.62
C GLN A 121 15.38 -6.42 5.57
N PRO A 122 14.33 -6.73 6.35
CA PRO A 122 13.81 -5.81 7.36
C PRO A 122 14.83 -5.55 8.49
N LEU A 123 14.75 -4.39 9.14
CA LEU A 123 15.49 -4.14 10.39
C LEU A 123 14.81 -4.80 11.57
N TYR A 124 13.48 -4.73 11.59
CA TYR A 124 12.63 -5.25 12.65
C TYR A 124 11.81 -6.37 12.06
N VAL A 125 12.01 -7.59 12.55
CA VAL A 125 11.34 -8.79 12.07
C VAL A 125 10.26 -9.19 13.08
N ASP A 126 9.04 -9.35 12.60
CA ASP A 126 7.90 -9.85 13.36
C ASP A 126 7.68 -9.13 14.70
N GLU A 127 7.86 -7.81 14.69
CA GLU A 127 7.60 -6.95 15.84
C GLU A 127 6.16 -6.45 15.87
N HIS A 128 5.60 -6.30 17.07
CA HIS A 128 4.25 -5.78 17.21
C HIS A 128 4.20 -4.28 16.93
N ASP A 129 3.48 -3.89 15.88
CA ASP A 129 3.25 -2.49 15.56
C ASP A 129 2.04 -1.96 16.34
N TYR A 130 2.30 -1.12 17.33
CA TYR A 130 1.25 -0.52 18.16
C TYR A 130 0.37 0.50 17.43
N SER A 131 0.76 0.98 16.24
CA SER A 131 -0.05 1.90 15.44
C SER A 131 -1.09 1.16 14.60
N ILE A 132 -0.71 0.01 14.04
CA ILE A 132 -1.58 -0.83 13.21
C ILE A 132 -2.34 -1.86 14.05
N GLY A 133 -1.73 -2.33 15.15
CA GLY A 133 -2.30 -3.33 16.05
C GLY A 133 -2.00 -4.76 15.64
N GLU A 134 -0.93 -5.00 14.88
CA GLU A 134 -0.55 -6.31 14.37
C GLU A 134 0.97 -6.48 14.29
N VAL A 135 1.40 -7.72 14.12
CA VAL A 135 2.82 -8.06 13.91
C VAL A 135 3.24 -7.65 12.50
N GLN A 136 4.38 -6.96 12.40
CA GLN A 136 4.89 -6.41 11.15
C GLN A 136 6.41 -6.58 11.06
N SER A 137 6.90 -6.76 9.84
CA SER A 137 8.32 -6.65 9.53
C SER A 137 8.58 -5.32 8.79
N LYS A 138 9.47 -4.48 9.30
CA LYS A 138 9.68 -3.10 8.81
C LYS A 138 11.14 -2.69 8.75
N GLY A 139 11.44 -1.72 7.90
CA GLY A 139 12.79 -1.19 7.77
C GLY A 139 12.93 -0.17 6.66
N TYR A 140 13.83 0.80 6.82
CA TYR A 140 14.21 1.76 5.76
C TYR A 140 13.04 2.51 5.07
N GLY A 141 11.88 2.64 5.73
CA GLY A 141 10.67 3.24 5.14
C GLY A 141 9.75 2.25 4.40
N PHE A 142 10.12 0.96 4.36
CA PHE A 142 9.36 -0.12 3.75
C PHE A 142 8.73 -1.04 4.80
N MET A 143 7.69 -1.74 4.34
CA MET A 143 7.12 -2.92 4.98
C MET A 143 7.60 -4.15 4.22
N TYR A 144 7.86 -5.21 4.97
CA TYR A 144 8.39 -6.46 4.48
C TYR A 144 7.40 -7.58 4.73
N THR A 145 7.16 -8.41 3.72
CA THR A 145 6.27 -9.58 3.83
C THR A 145 6.88 -10.75 3.10
N ARG A 146 6.48 -11.97 3.46
CA ARG A 146 6.93 -13.16 2.76
C ARG A 146 6.15 -13.35 1.46
N SER A 147 6.87 -13.64 0.38
CA SER A 147 6.27 -14.06 -0.86
C SER A 147 5.71 -15.48 -0.74
N PRO A 148 4.90 -15.95 -1.71
CA PRO A 148 4.53 -17.36 -1.82
C PRO A 148 5.71 -18.35 -1.86
N THR A 149 6.91 -17.93 -2.28
CA THR A 149 8.13 -18.77 -2.28
C THR A 149 8.92 -18.65 -0.97
N GLY A 150 8.48 -17.81 -0.04
CA GLY A 150 9.17 -17.55 1.23
C GLY A 150 10.27 -16.48 1.17
N SER A 151 10.56 -15.89 0.00
CA SER A 151 11.50 -14.77 -0.12
C SER A 151 10.93 -13.48 0.50
N TRP A 152 11.79 -12.51 0.78
CA TRP A 152 11.36 -11.21 1.27
C TRP A 152 10.84 -10.32 0.13
N GLN A 153 9.61 -9.86 0.28
CA GLN A 153 9.04 -8.78 -0.53
C GLN A 153 9.18 -7.45 0.20
N ILE A 154 9.49 -6.41 -0.55
CA ILE A 154 9.77 -5.06 -0.05
C ILE A 154 8.80 -4.11 -0.71
N GLY A 155 8.13 -3.26 0.08
CA GLY A 155 7.22 -2.28 -0.48
C GLY A 155 6.38 -1.59 0.57
N HIS A 156 5.16 -1.24 0.20
CA HIS A 156 4.24 -0.57 1.12
C HIS A 156 2.78 -0.90 0.78
N MET A 157 1.94 -0.93 1.81
CA MET A 157 0.49 -0.98 1.67
C MET A 157 -0.13 0.39 1.91
N GLY A 158 -1.18 0.74 1.17
CA GLY A 158 -2.00 1.91 1.45
C GLY A 158 -3.36 1.50 2.01
N VAL A 159 -3.91 2.37 2.87
CA VAL A 159 -5.27 2.21 3.37
C VAL A 159 -6.24 2.21 2.19
N GLY A 160 -7.22 1.30 2.20
CA GLY A 160 -8.15 1.08 1.09
C GLY A 160 -7.73 -0.07 0.15
N GLY A 161 -6.56 -0.68 0.39
CA GLY A 161 -6.16 -1.95 -0.19
C GLY A 161 -5.23 -1.85 -1.40
N GLN A 162 -4.71 -0.66 -1.72
CA GLN A 162 -3.62 -0.54 -2.70
C GLN A 162 -2.29 -1.04 -2.13
N ILE A 163 -1.49 -1.70 -2.95
CA ILE A 163 -0.23 -2.33 -2.53
C ILE A 163 0.75 -2.28 -3.69
N VAL A 164 2.01 -1.98 -3.40
CA VAL A 164 3.12 -2.25 -4.31
C VAL A 164 4.22 -2.97 -3.54
N ARG A 165 4.75 -4.03 -4.14
CA ARG A 165 5.86 -4.80 -3.61
C ARG A 165 6.79 -5.21 -4.74
N PHE A 166 8.06 -5.31 -4.43
CA PHE A 166 9.04 -5.99 -5.25
C PHE A 166 9.71 -7.11 -4.47
N ASP A 167 10.11 -8.15 -5.17
CA ASP A 167 10.72 -9.36 -4.63
C ASP A 167 12.07 -9.54 -5.33
N PRO A 168 13.18 -9.16 -4.69
CA PRO A 168 14.50 -9.17 -5.32
C PRO A 168 14.95 -10.58 -5.71
N GLU A 169 14.58 -11.59 -4.92
CA GLU A 169 15.02 -12.97 -5.15
C GLU A 169 14.33 -13.58 -6.38
N ASN A 170 13.05 -13.23 -6.57
CA ASN A 170 12.25 -13.72 -7.68
C ASN A 170 12.28 -12.81 -8.92
N ASP A 171 12.88 -11.63 -8.82
CA ASP A 171 12.89 -10.59 -9.86
C ASP A 171 11.47 -10.18 -10.30
N LEU A 172 10.61 -9.92 -9.31
CA LEU A 172 9.19 -9.62 -9.55
C LEU A 172 8.75 -8.33 -8.87
N VAL A 173 8.13 -7.43 -9.62
CA VAL A 173 7.38 -6.29 -9.08
C VAL A 173 5.89 -6.50 -9.29
N LEU A 174 5.12 -6.43 -8.21
CA LEU A 174 3.66 -6.51 -8.24
C LEU A 174 3.06 -5.25 -7.66
N CYS A 175 2.28 -4.54 -8.48
CA CYS A 175 1.52 -3.37 -8.07
C CYS A 175 0.03 -3.59 -8.30
N TYR A 176 -0.75 -3.23 -7.28
CA TYR A 176 -2.20 -3.27 -7.29
C TYR A 176 -2.75 -1.94 -6.78
N LEU A 177 -3.44 -1.21 -7.65
CA LEU A 177 -4.17 0.00 -7.30
C LEU A 177 -5.67 -0.22 -7.51
N THR A 178 -6.48 0.41 -6.67
CA THR A 178 -7.94 0.35 -6.72
C THR A 178 -8.50 1.71 -6.34
N ASN A 179 -9.58 2.13 -6.99
CA ASN A 179 -10.35 3.29 -6.56
C ASN A 179 -11.53 2.91 -5.64
N ALA A 180 -11.82 1.60 -5.51
CA ALA A 180 -12.79 1.10 -4.55
C ALA A 180 -12.10 0.83 -3.20
N PHE A 181 -12.48 1.60 -2.17
CA PHE A 181 -11.94 1.45 -0.82
C PHE A 181 -12.35 0.12 -0.19
N LYS A 182 -11.36 -0.63 0.28
CA LYS A 182 -11.53 -1.95 0.90
C LYS A 182 -11.32 -1.88 2.42
N ALA A 183 -11.98 -2.80 3.12
CA ALA A 183 -11.78 -2.96 4.56
C ALA A 183 -10.42 -3.61 4.88
N GLY A 184 -9.94 -4.52 4.02
CA GLY A 184 -8.63 -5.14 4.15
C GLY A 184 -7.50 -4.14 3.86
N THR A 185 -6.37 -4.33 4.55
CA THR A 185 -5.10 -3.64 4.31
C THR A 185 -3.97 -4.66 4.26
N GLY A 186 -2.94 -4.41 3.45
CA GLY A 186 -1.77 -5.29 3.35
C GLY A 186 -2.11 -6.73 3.00
N GLU A 187 -1.60 -7.67 3.81
CA GLU A 187 -1.79 -9.11 3.62
C GLU A 187 -3.25 -9.56 3.81
N HIS A 188 -4.14 -8.66 4.25
CA HIS A 188 -5.56 -8.96 4.43
C HIS A 188 -6.43 -8.57 3.23
N VAL A 189 -5.85 -8.04 2.15
CA VAL A 189 -6.61 -7.66 0.95
C VAL A 189 -6.85 -8.89 0.07
N PHE A 190 -8.10 -9.37 0.02
CA PHE A 190 -8.50 -10.56 -0.73
C PHE A 190 -8.02 -10.54 -2.19
N THR A 191 -8.29 -9.44 -2.91
CA THR A 191 -8.00 -9.38 -4.34
C THR A 191 -6.51 -9.32 -4.64
N TYR A 192 -5.73 -8.60 -3.82
CA TYR A 192 -4.29 -8.50 -4.00
C TYR A 192 -3.65 -9.87 -3.76
N ASN A 193 -4.01 -10.54 -2.67
CA ASN A 193 -3.45 -11.86 -2.37
C ASN A 193 -3.80 -12.90 -3.44
N ARG A 194 -5.03 -12.87 -3.97
CA ARG A 194 -5.43 -13.75 -5.05
C ARG A 194 -4.66 -13.46 -6.34
N LEU A 195 -4.42 -12.19 -6.66
CA LEU A 195 -3.56 -11.77 -7.78
C LEU A 195 -2.12 -12.25 -7.56
N GLN A 196 -1.55 -11.99 -6.39
CA GLN A 196 -0.19 -12.37 -6.02
C GLN A 196 0.01 -13.88 -6.17
N ARG A 197 -0.80 -14.70 -5.50
CA ARG A 197 -0.72 -16.16 -5.62
C ARG A 197 -0.73 -16.57 -7.09
N LYS A 198 -1.71 -16.09 -7.87
CA LYS A 198 -1.82 -16.48 -9.27
C LYS A 198 -0.63 -16.07 -10.13
N VAL A 199 -0.04 -14.90 -9.88
CA VAL A 199 1.17 -14.46 -10.59
C VAL A 199 2.36 -15.37 -10.23
N TYR A 200 2.56 -15.65 -8.95
CA TYR A 200 3.65 -16.55 -8.52
C TYR A 200 3.47 -17.97 -9.06
N ASP A 201 2.23 -18.48 -9.13
CA ASP A 201 1.94 -19.79 -9.72
C ASP A 201 2.37 -19.88 -11.18
N ILE A 202 2.06 -18.84 -11.95
CA ILE A 202 2.34 -18.80 -13.39
C ILE A 202 3.84 -18.61 -13.65
N THR A 203 4.52 -17.81 -12.82
CA THR A 203 5.93 -17.47 -13.05
C THR A 203 6.89 -18.51 -12.48
N TYR A 204 6.57 -19.12 -11.34
CA TYR A 204 7.48 -20.02 -10.60
C TYR A 204 6.94 -21.45 -10.42
N ASN A 205 5.81 -21.80 -11.05
CA ASN A 205 5.22 -23.13 -11.01
C ASN A 205 5.04 -23.69 -9.59
N LEU A 206 4.48 -22.86 -8.69
CA LEU A 206 4.14 -23.32 -7.34
C LEU A 206 3.05 -24.39 -7.44
N LEU A 207 3.40 -25.62 -7.06
CA LEU A 207 2.45 -26.70 -6.82
C LEU A 207 1.81 -26.44 -5.46
N TRP A 208 0.57 -25.97 -5.46
CA TRP A 208 -0.23 -25.92 -4.23
C TRP A 208 -0.67 -27.35 -3.90
N GLU A 209 -0.09 -27.93 -2.85
CA GLU A 209 -0.60 -29.15 -2.20
C GLU A 209 -1.84 -28.85 -1.34
#